data_AF-A0A2G4FUE8-F1
#
_entry.id   AF-A0A2G4FUE8-F1
#
_cell.length_a   1.000
_cell.length_b   1.000
_cell.length_c   1.000
_cell.angle_alpha   90.00
_cell.angle_beta   90.00
_cell.angle_gamma   90.00
#
_symmetry.space_group_name_H-M   'P 1'
#
loop_
_entity.id
_entity.type
_entity.pdbx_description
1 polymer ?
#
loop_
_entity_poly.entity_id
_entity_poly.type
_entity_poly.pdbx_seq_one_letter_code
_entity_poly.pdbx_strand_id
1 'polypeptide(L)'
;MAILSSMRRSRTASAVILFGTIAFVSTAGAFGACGGERGEASAATGDTTGIVPSRTPTYSFDVVQSYPHDAMAFTQGLVWHENRLFESTGQVGTSNIREVELNSGRVIRQQDLEAPHFGEGIVLLGEQLFQLTYTSGKAFVYDWKRFTRTGEFTYDGEGWGLTTDGAAIIMSNGTSSLVWRDPATFAVQKTITVTDHGTPVSQLNELEWVKGEIWANIWQSEQIARIDPATGNVTGWIDLKGILPSIDRTGSEDVMNGIAYDATRDRLFVTGKLWSKLYEITLKQRS
;
A
#
# COMPACT_ATOMS: atom_id res chain seq x y z
N MET A 1 34.79 -10.82 -24.16
CA MET A 1 35.08 -12.27 -24.08
C MET A 1 34.10 -12.85 -23.07
N ALA A 2 33.25 -13.77 -23.54
CA ALA A 2 32.04 -14.30 -22.89
C ALA A 2 32.33 -14.92 -21.49
N ILE A 3 31.36 -15.12 -20.59
CA ILE A 3 30.31 -16.15 -20.67
C ILE A 3 29.13 -15.79 -19.73
N LEU A 4 27.92 -15.69 -20.30
CA LEU A 4 26.65 -15.84 -19.59
C LEU A 4 26.32 -17.34 -19.43
N SER A 5 25.78 -17.73 -18.28
CA SER A 5 25.13 -19.04 -18.09
C SER A 5 23.64 -18.85 -17.78
N SER A 6 22.83 -19.52 -18.59
CA SER A 6 21.38 -19.48 -18.65
C SER A 6 20.72 -20.40 -17.63
N MET A 7 19.69 -19.93 -16.92
CA MET A 7 18.71 -20.79 -16.26
C MET A 7 17.45 -20.88 -17.12
N ARG A 8 17.21 -22.08 -17.70
CA ARG A 8 15.97 -22.45 -18.41
C ARG A 8 14.81 -22.56 -17.42
N ARG A 9 13.71 -21.85 -17.66
CA ARG A 9 12.40 -22.12 -17.06
C ARG A 9 11.65 -23.13 -17.94
N SER A 10 11.25 -24.26 -17.36
CA SER A 10 10.28 -25.18 -17.94
C SER A 10 8.87 -24.57 -17.83
N ARG A 11 8.17 -24.49 -18.96
CA ARG A 11 6.75 -24.17 -19.03
C ARG A 11 5.98 -25.48 -19.20
N THR A 12 5.21 -25.88 -18.20
CA THR A 12 4.16 -26.89 -18.35
C THR A 12 2.85 -26.18 -18.69
N ALA A 13 2.35 -26.42 -19.90
CA ALA A 13 1.02 -25.98 -20.33
C ALA A 13 0.02 -27.12 -20.05
N SER A 14 -1.01 -26.83 -19.25
CA SER A 14 -2.16 -27.73 -19.09
C SER A 14 -3.22 -27.37 -20.13
N ALA A 15 -3.50 -28.31 -21.02
CA ALA A 15 -4.58 -28.24 -22.00
C ALA A 15 -5.92 -28.55 -21.33
N VAL A 16 -6.91 -27.66 -21.51
CA VAL A 16 -8.31 -27.91 -21.19
C VAL A 16 -8.98 -28.47 -22.43
N ILE A 17 -9.49 -29.70 -22.35
CA ILE A 17 -10.25 -30.36 -23.40
C ILE A 17 -11.73 -29.99 -23.23
N LEU A 18 -12.33 -29.42 -24.26
CA LEU A 18 -13.75 -29.14 -24.39
C LEU A 18 -14.41 -30.29 -25.17
N PHE A 19 -15.40 -30.96 -24.59
CA PHE A 19 -16.29 -31.89 -25.31
C PHE A 19 -17.76 -31.47 -25.14
N GLY A 20 -18.40 -31.16 -26.26
CA GLY A 20 -19.56 -31.90 -26.75
C GLY A 20 -20.89 -31.80 -26.00
N THR A 21 -21.76 -30.97 -26.59
CA THR A 21 -23.24 -30.94 -26.56
C THR A 21 -23.98 -32.27 -26.43
N ILE A 22 -25.09 -32.28 -25.67
CA ILE A 22 -26.32 -33.05 -25.96
C ILE A 22 -27.56 -32.21 -25.62
N ALA A 23 -28.49 -32.16 -26.57
CA ALA A 23 -29.81 -31.52 -26.51
C ALA A 23 -30.85 -32.39 -25.79
N PHE A 24 -31.86 -31.76 -25.17
CA PHE A 24 -33.14 -32.40 -24.90
C PHE A 24 -34.31 -31.48 -25.29
N VAL A 25 -35.16 -32.02 -26.16
CA VAL A 25 -36.46 -31.49 -26.61
C VAL A 25 -37.54 -32.11 -25.72
N SER A 26 -38.55 -31.33 -25.30
CA SER A 26 -39.88 -31.81 -24.86
C SER A 26 -40.83 -30.60 -24.75
N THR A 27 -41.59 -30.31 -25.81
CA THR A 27 -43.06 -30.55 -25.96
C THR A 27 -43.98 -29.62 -25.17
N ALA A 28 -44.79 -28.91 -25.94
CA ALA A 28 -45.88 -28.04 -25.56
C ALA A 28 -47.05 -28.80 -24.90
N GLY A 29 -47.74 -28.10 -24.00
CA GLY A 29 -49.09 -28.43 -23.53
C GLY A 29 -49.86 -27.14 -23.31
N ALA A 30 -50.86 -26.88 -24.16
CA ALA A 30 -51.84 -25.80 -24.00
C ALA A 30 -53.16 -26.43 -23.53
N PHE A 31 -53.82 -25.86 -22.53
CA PHE A 31 -55.28 -25.93 -22.35
C PHE A 31 -55.75 -24.90 -21.30
N GLY A 32 -56.88 -24.25 -21.61
CA GLY A 32 -57.88 -23.91 -20.59
C GLY A 32 -57.97 -22.43 -20.18
N ALA A 33 -58.99 -21.76 -20.71
CA ALA A 33 -59.36 -20.38 -20.42
C ALA A 33 -60.30 -20.22 -19.21
N CYS A 34 -60.45 -18.95 -18.81
CA CYS A 34 -61.63 -18.25 -18.25
C CYS A 34 -61.63 -17.89 -16.75
N GLY A 35 -61.64 -16.57 -16.53
CA GLY A 35 -62.56 -15.91 -15.59
C GLY A 35 -61.93 -15.31 -14.34
N GLY A 36 -62.06 -13.99 -14.16
CA GLY A 36 -62.06 -13.37 -12.84
C GLY A 36 -61.18 -12.14 -12.67
N GLU A 37 -61.84 -10.97 -12.69
CA GLU A 37 -61.54 -9.77 -11.89
C GLU A 37 -60.33 -8.90 -12.26
N ARG A 38 -60.65 -7.75 -12.89
CA ARG A 38 -59.78 -6.58 -12.98
C ARG A 38 -59.64 -5.95 -11.58
N GLY A 39 -58.57 -6.30 -10.89
CA GLY A 39 -57.99 -5.46 -9.84
C GLY A 39 -57.06 -4.43 -10.48
N GLU A 40 -57.30 -3.14 -10.21
CA GLU A 40 -56.35 -2.07 -10.53
C GLU A 40 -55.05 -2.29 -9.76
N ALA A 41 -54.08 -2.93 -10.43
CA ALA A 41 -52.69 -2.90 -10.00
C ALA A 41 -52.13 -1.51 -10.29
N SER A 42 -52.12 -0.66 -9.27
CA SER A 42 -51.32 0.57 -9.25
C SER A 42 -49.87 0.19 -9.53
N ALA A 43 -49.43 0.43 -10.78
CA ALA A 43 -48.04 0.37 -11.16
C ALA A 43 -47.29 1.46 -10.39
N ALA A 44 -46.81 1.11 -9.20
CA ALA A 44 -45.74 1.86 -8.56
C ALA A 44 -44.53 1.71 -9.48
N THR A 45 -44.32 2.73 -10.32
CA THR A 45 -43.06 2.98 -10.98
C THR A 45 -42.04 3.18 -9.86
N GLY A 46 -41.40 2.09 -9.46
CA GLY A 46 -40.20 2.13 -8.66
C GLY A 46 -39.19 2.93 -9.46
N ASP A 47 -39.04 4.19 -9.10
CA ASP A 47 -37.93 5.02 -9.52
C ASP A 47 -36.68 4.41 -8.87
N THR A 48 -36.16 3.35 -9.48
CA THR A 48 -34.78 2.95 -9.29
C THR A 48 -33.95 4.06 -9.92
N THR A 49 -33.83 5.18 -9.20
CA THR A 49 -32.68 6.07 -9.36
C THR A 49 -31.48 5.20 -9.08
N GLY A 50 -30.92 4.61 -10.13
CA GLY A 50 -29.65 3.93 -10.06
C GLY A 50 -28.70 4.93 -9.42
N ILE A 51 -28.29 4.64 -8.18
CA ILE A 51 -27.18 5.34 -7.56
C ILE A 51 -26.01 5.02 -8.47
N VAL A 52 -25.71 5.91 -9.41
CA VAL A 52 -24.44 5.87 -10.12
C VAL A 52 -23.42 6.02 -8.99
N PRO A 53 -22.60 5.00 -8.70
CA PRO A 53 -21.62 5.14 -7.64
C PRO A 53 -20.79 6.39 -7.95
N SER A 54 -20.81 7.35 -7.03
CA SER A 54 -20.06 8.58 -7.21
C SER A 54 -18.60 8.20 -7.34
N ARG A 55 -17.98 8.52 -8.48
CA ARG A 55 -16.58 8.20 -8.74
C ARG A 55 -15.71 8.64 -7.56
N THR A 56 -14.80 7.77 -7.13
CA THR A 56 -13.85 8.08 -6.07
C THR A 56 -13.03 9.32 -6.45
N PRO A 57 -13.02 10.37 -5.61
CA PRO A 57 -12.29 11.60 -5.90
C PRO A 57 -10.83 11.35 -6.26
N THR A 58 -10.31 12.10 -7.23
CA THR A 58 -8.89 12.06 -7.59
C THR A 58 -8.22 13.39 -7.27
N TYR A 59 -7.02 13.35 -6.71
CA TYR A 59 -6.21 14.50 -6.34
C TYR A 59 -4.96 14.54 -7.21
N SER A 60 -4.66 15.72 -7.75
CA SER A 60 -3.32 16.04 -8.25
C SER A 60 -2.47 16.61 -7.12
N PHE A 61 -1.20 16.85 -7.42
CA PHE A 61 -0.24 17.43 -6.49
C PHE A 61 0.40 18.69 -7.07
N ASP A 62 0.88 19.55 -6.19
CA ASP A 62 1.84 20.60 -6.48
C ASP A 62 3.07 20.35 -5.60
N VAL A 63 4.27 20.49 -6.17
CA VAL A 63 5.53 20.40 -5.40
C VAL A 63 5.76 21.71 -4.68
N VAL A 64 5.81 21.67 -3.35
CA VAL A 64 6.17 22.82 -2.51
C VAL A 64 7.68 22.98 -2.50
N GLN A 65 8.39 21.88 -2.25
CA GLN A 65 9.85 21.85 -2.15
C GLN A 65 10.39 20.46 -2.51
N SER A 66 11.62 20.41 -3.00
CA SER A 66 12.38 19.17 -3.10
C SER A 66 13.60 19.21 -2.19
N TYR A 67 13.97 18.05 -1.68
CA TYR A 67 15.08 17.83 -0.77
C TYR A 67 16.01 16.74 -1.35
N PRO A 68 17.32 16.78 -1.08
CA PRO A 68 18.21 15.68 -1.46
C PRO A 68 17.78 14.37 -0.77
N HIS A 69 17.85 13.26 -1.49
CA HIS A 69 17.64 11.92 -0.98
C HIS A 69 18.77 11.00 -1.47
N ASP A 70 19.12 10.00 -0.67
CA ASP A 70 20.18 9.04 -1.00
C ASP A 70 19.77 8.19 -2.20
N ALA A 71 20.44 8.34 -3.34
CA ALA A 71 20.13 7.58 -4.55
C ALA A 71 20.50 6.08 -4.47
N MET A 72 21.14 5.63 -3.38
CA MET A 72 21.36 4.21 -3.07
C MET A 72 20.30 3.63 -2.14
N ALA A 73 19.37 4.45 -1.65
CA ALA A 73 18.29 4.08 -0.75
C ALA A 73 17.21 3.23 -1.43
N PHE A 74 17.10 1.95 -1.11
CA PHE A 74 15.92 1.18 -1.54
C PHE A 74 14.78 1.39 -0.53
N THR A 75 14.14 2.56 -0.55
CA THR A 75 13.15 2.99 0.45
C THR A 75 11.97 2.01 0.57
N GLN A 76 11.73 1.52 1.78
CA GLN A 76 10.64 0.59 2.10
C GLN A 76 9.73 1.05 3.24
N GLY A 77 10.15 2.06 4.00
CA GLY A 77 9.31 2.73 4.99
C GLY A 77 9.84 4.12 5.27
N LEU A 78 8.95 5.09 5.46
CA LEU A 78 9.32 6.48 5.70
C LEU A 78 8.43 7.04 6.81
N VAL A 79 9.01 7.68 7.84
CA VAL A 79 8.23 8.22 8.96
C VAL A 79 8.73 9.60 9.34
N TRP A 80 7.82 10.53 9.55
CA TRP A 80 8.11 11.81 10.19
C TRP A 80 7.75 11.74 11.67
N HIS A 81 8.73 11.94 12.55
CA HIS A 81 8.51 11.90 13.99
C HIS A 81 9.40 12.91 14.72
N GLU A 82 8.83 13.69 15.63
CA GLU A 82 9.54 14.73 16.41
C GLU A 82 10.47 15.63 15.55
N ASN A 83 9.97 16.10 14.41
CA ASN A 83 10.73 16.96 13.48
C ASN A 83 11.95 16.27 12.83
N ARG A 84 11.94 14.94 12.75
CA ARG A 84 13.01 14.10 12.19
C ARG A 84 12.41 13.13 11.18
N LEU A 85 13.20 12.80 10.17
CA LEU A 85 12.84 11.81 9.17
C LEU A 85 13.52 10.49 9.50
N PHE A 86 12.74 9.42 9.57
CA PHE A 86 13.20 8.06 9.72
C PHE A 86 12.90 7.28 8.46
N GLU A 87 13.80 6.39 8.07
CA GLU A 87 13.66 5.59 6.87
C GLU A 87 14.10 4.15 7.12
N SER A 88 13.45 3.21 6.46
CA SER A 88 13.90 1.83 6.31
C SER A 88 14.30 1.58 4.86
N THR A 89 15.43 0.90 4.68
CA THR A 89 15.84 0.42 3.37
C THR A 89 15.80 -1.08 3.25
N GLY A 90 15.46 -1.53 2.05
CA GLY A 90 15.55 -2.91 1.62
C GLY A 90 16.89 -3.27 0.95
N GLN A 91 16.94 -4.52 0.47
CA GLN A 91 18.07 -5.27 -0.09
C GLN A 91 18.86 -6.05 0.96
N VAL A 92 18.99 -7.37 0.73
CA VAL A 92 19.69 -8.27 1.65
C VAL A 92 21.16 -7.87 1.76
N GLY A 93 21.62 -7.68 3.00
CA GLY A 93 23.00 -7.29 3.31
C GLY A 93 23.27 -5.78 3.30
N THR A 94 22.31 -4.95 2.88
CA THR A 94 22.40 -3.48 2.93
C THR A 94 21.17 -2.81 3.56
N SER A 95 20.18 -3.61 3.97
CA SER A 95 19.00 -3.13 4.70
C SER A 95 19.39 -2.47 6.02
N ASN A 96 18.74 -1.38 6.38
CA ASN A 96 18.96 -0.68 7.65
C ASN A 96 17.73 0.14 8.03
N ILE A 97 17.68 0.54 9.30
CA ILE A 97 16.89 1.71 9.71
C ILE A 97 17.84 2.89 9.87
N ARG A 98 17.36 4.09 9.54
CA ARG A 98 18.17 5.31 9.64
C ARG A 98 17.35 6.52 9.97
N GLU A 99 18.04 7.48 10.57
CA GLU A 99 17.55 8.83 10.73
C GLU A 99 18.27 9.75 9.75
N VAL A 100 17.50 10.61 9.09
CA VAL A 100 17.97 11.47 8.00
C VAL A 100 17.67 12.93 8.32
N GLU A 101 18.64 13.80 8.05
CA GLU A 101 18.45 15.25 8.08
C GLU A 101 17.72 15.69 6.82
N LEU A 102 16.48 16.21 6.96
CA LEU A 102 15.62 16.58 5.83
C LEU A 102 16.31 17.48 4.79
N ASN A 103 16.96 18.55 5.22
CA ASN A 103 17.48 19.57 4.31
C ASN A 103 18.66 19.10 3.46
N SER A 104 19.47 18.17 3.97
CA SER A 104 20.70 17.72 3.33
C SER A 104 20.61 16.30 2.76
N GLY A 105 19.62 15.50 3.19
CA GLY A 105 19.54 14.07 2.92
C GLY A 105 20.61 13.25 3.66
N ARG A 106 21.38 13.87 4.55
CA ARG A 106 22.48 13.21 5.25
C ARG A 106 21.95 12.25 6.32
N VAL A 107 22.45 11.03 6.31
CA VAL A 107 22.23 10.06 7.39
C VAL A 107 22.89 10.59 8.67
N ILE A 108 22.09 10.77 9.72
CA ILE A 108 22.54 11.19 11.04
C ILE A 108 23.10 9.98 11.80
N ARG A 109 22.38 8.86 11.72
CA ARG A 109 22.73 7.57 12.30
C ARG A 109 21.91 6.46 11.65
N GLN A 110 22.40 5.24 11.74
CA GLN A 110 21.73 4.06 11.22
C GLN A 110 21.99 2.85 12.12
N GLN A 111 21.14 1.85 11.98
CA GLN A 111 21.34 0.52 12.52
C GLN A 111 21.11 -0.48 11.37
N ASP A 112 22.18 -1.19 11.02
CA ASP A 112 22.13 -2.18 9.95
C ASP A 112 21.26 -3.37 10.36
N LEU A 113 20.58 -3.92 9.37
CA LEU A 113 19.83 -5.16 9.47
C LEU A 113 20.63 -6.28 8.78
N GLU A 114 20.98 -7.30 9.55
CA GLU A 114 21.84 -8.38 9.09
C GLU A 114 21.18 -9.25 8.01
N ALA A 115 22.00 -9.80 7.11
CA ALA A 115 21.57 -10.88 6.23
C ALA A 115 21.11 -12.10 7.08
N PRO A 116 20.09 -12.86 6.65
CA PRO A 116 19.48 -12.86 5.31
C PRO A 116 18.27 -11.92 5.18
N HIS A 117 18.06 -11.00 6.11
CA HIS A 117 16.85 -10.19 6.13
C HIS A 117 16.86 -9.09 5.07
N PHE A 118 15.68 -8.86 4.48
CA PHE A 118 15.38 -7.72 3.62
C PHE A 118 14.43 -6.82 4.42
N GLY A 119 14.87 -5.61 4.74
CA GLY A 119 14.09 -4.63 5.52
C GLY A 119 12.93 -4.05 4.72
N GLU A 120 11.79 -3.89 5.38
CA GLU A 120 10.56 -3.36 4.79
C GLU A 120 10.03 -2.18 5.64
N GLY A 121 8.71 -1.98 5.70
CA GLY A 121 8.06 -0.86 6.38
C GLY A 121 8.45 -0.68 7.84
N ILE A 122 8.49 0.58 8.27
CA ILE A 122 8.74 0.97 9.65
C ILE A 122 7.61 1.82 10.21
N VAL A 123 7.43 1.78 11.53
CA VAL A 123 6.55 2.71 12.25
C VAL A 123 7.16 3.03 13.61
N LEU A 124 6.95 4.26 14.09
CA LEU A 124 7.24 4.65 15.45
C LEU A 124 5.93 4.68 16.27
N LEU A 125 5.90 3.96 17.38
CA LEU A 125 4.77 3.95 18.32
C LEU A 125 5.30 3.94 19.76
N GLY A 126 4.99 4.99 20.50
CA GLY A 126 5.57 5.21 21.84
C GLY A 126 7.09 5.39 21.78
N GLU A 127 7.82 4.60 22.56
CA GLU A 127 9.29 4.62 22.58
C GLU A 127 9.93 3.60 21.64
N GLN A 128 9.14 2.93 20.81
CA GLN A 128 9.60 1.85 19.94
C GLN A 128 9.50 2.21 18.46
N LEU A 129 10.49 1.77 17.70
CA LEU A 129 10.43 1.67 16.24
C LEU A 129 10.32 0.19 15.88
N PHE A 130 9.37 -0.13 15.01
CA PHE A 130 9.18 -1.48 14.46
C PHE A 130 9.65 -1.49 13.02
N GLN A 131 10.37 -2.51 12.59
CA GLN A 131 10.77 -2.73 11.19
C GLN A 131 10.32 -4.11 10.74
N LEU A 132 9.55 -4.18 9.66
CA LEU A 132 9.20 -5.44 9.01
C LEU A 132 10.36 -6.00 8.20
N THR A 133 10.21 -7.27 7.84
CA THR A 133 11.01 -7.92 6.82
C THR A 133 10.14 -8.45 5.69
N TYR A 134 10.67 -8.56 4.48
CA TYR A 134 9.88 -8.97 3.33
C TYR A 134 9.29 -10.38 3.50
N THR A 135 10.12 -11.42 3.47
CA THR A 135 9.66 -12.83 3.48
C THR A 135 10.10 -13.61 4.71
N SER A 136 10.93 -13.04 5.59
CA SER A 136 11.43 -13.78 6.76
C SER A 136 10.45 -13.86 7.93
N GLY A 137 9.30 -13.17 7.86
CA GLY A 137 8.27 -13.24 8.91
C GLY A 137 8.74 -12.66 10.24
N LYS A 138 9.60 -11.63 10.22
CA LYS A 138 10.20 -10.99 11.40
C LYS A 138 9.85 -9.51 11.46
N ALA A 139 9.41 -9.05 12.63
CA ALA A 139 9.29 -7.63 12.95
C ALA A 139 10.30 -7.30 14.05
N PHE A 140 11.34 -6.53 13.72
CA PHE A 140 12.35 -6.12 14.68
C PHE A 140 11.90 -4.88 15.43
N VAL A 141 12.23 -4.82 16.72
CA VAL A 141 11.86 -3.71 17.61
C VAL A 141 13.14 -3.01 18.06
N TYR A 142 13.14 -1.69 17.99
CA TYR A 142 14.27 -0.85 18.37
C TYR A 142 13.82 0.23 19.34
N ASP A 143 14.70 0.59 20.27
CA ASP A 143 14.64 1.90 20.92
C ASP A 143 15.06 2.95 19.88
N TRP A 144 14.12 3.77 19.42
CA TRP A 144 14.38 4.73 18.36
C TRP A 144 15.27 5.90 18.79
N LYS A 145 15.32 6.20 20.10
CA LYS A 145 16.22 7.22 20.66
C LYS A 145 17.66 6.73 20.73
N ARG A 146 17.90 5.42 20.83
CA ARG A 146 19.23 4.81 20.93
C ARG A 146 19.67 4.03 19.70
N PHE A 147 18.78 3.77 18.75
CA PHE A 147 19.01 2.90 17.58
C PHE A 147 19.49 1.49 17.98
N THR A 148 19.03 1.01 19.14
CA THR A 148 19.42 -0.31 19.66
C THR A 148 18.25 -1.26 19.50
N ARG A 149 18.48 -2.44 18.90
CA ARG A 149 17.49 -3.51 18.82
C ARG A 149 17.16 -4.01 20.22
N THR A 150 15.89 -3.96 20.59
CA THR A 150 15.38 -4.35 21.92
C THR A 150 14.60 -5.67 21.89
N GLY A 151 14.21 -6.14 20.71
CA GLY A 151 13.48 -7.39 20.57
C GLY A 151 13.07 -7.69 19.14
N GLU A 152 12.22 -8.71 19.00
CA GLU A 152 11.61 -9.09 17.74
C GLU A 152 10.29 -9.83 18.00
N PHE A 153 9.43 -9.80 16.98
CA PHE A 153 8.25 -10.63 16.87
C PHE A 153 8.30 -11.46 15.59
N THR A 154 7.45 -12.48 15.53
CA THR A 154 7.20 -13.27 14.33
C THR A 154 5.81 -13.02 13.78
N TYR A 155 5.65 -13.10 12.47
CA TYR A 155 4.36 -13.08 11.80
C TYR A 155 4.35 -14.00 10.57
N ASP A 156 3.15 -14.40 10.16
CA ASP A 156 2.95 -15.21 8.96
C ASP A 156 2.85 -14.34 7.70
N GLY A 157 3.35 -14.88 6.59
CA GLY A 157 3.31 -14.23 5.28
C GLY A 157 4.36 -13.15 5.08
N GLU A 158 4.11 -12.29 4.10
CA GLU A 158 5.00 -11.16 3.78
C GLU A 158 4.69 -9.93 4.62
N GLY A 159 5.68 -9.05 4.80
CA GLY A 159 5.51 -7.71 5.36
C GLY A 159 5.98 -6.63 4.40
N TRP A 160 5.14 -5.62 4.18
CA TRP A 160 5.40 -4.54 3.21
C TRP A 160 5.43 -3.19 3.93
N GLY A 161 4.31 -2.48 4.09
CA GLY A 161 4.26 -1.20 4.80
C GLY A 161 3.78 -1.31 6.24
N LEU A 162 4.17 -0.32 7.06
CA LEU A 162 3.64 -0.11 8.41
C LEU A 162 3.18 1.33 8.60
N THR A 163 2.09 1.53 9.34
CA THR A 163 1.74 2.81 9.94
C THR A 163 1.01 2.57 11.27
N THR A 164 0.48 3.61 11.91
CA THR A 164 -0.26 3.49 13.17
C THR A 164 -1.37 4.51 13.30
N ASP A 165 -2.49 4.11 13.90
CA ASP A 165 -3.56 5.02 14.35
C ASP A 165 -3.26 5.64 15.72
N GLY A 166 -2.08 5.37 16.28
CA GLY A 166 -1.65 5.78 17.62
C GLY A 166 -1.96 4.77 18.73
N ALA A 167 -2.73 3.71 18.44
CA ALA A 167 -3.04 2.63 19.38
C ALA A 167 -2.54 1.26 18.88
N ALA A 168 -2.76 0.96 17.60
CA ALA A 168 -2.37 -0.28 16.97
C ALA A 168 -1.38 -0.03 15.83
N ILE A 169 -0.61 -1.06 15.49
CA ILE A 169 0.23 -1.07 14.29
C ILE A 169 -0.60 -1.59 13.12
N ILE A 170 -0.57 -0.90 11.99
CA ILE A 170 -1.31 -1.27 10.78
C ILE A 170 -0.30 -1.74 9.73
N MET A 171 -0.51 -2.93 9.20
CA MET A 171 0.43 -3.61 8.32
C MET A 171 -0.22 -3.97 6.98
N SER A 172 0.49 -3.68 5.88
CA SER A 172 0.20 -4.22 4.55
C SER A 172 1.16 -5.36 4.20
N ASN A 173 0.80 -6.12 3.17
CA ASN A 173 1.58 -7.27 2.69
C ASN A 173 1.49 -7.45 1.17
N GLY A 174 1.24 -6.37 0.41
CA GLY A 174 1.07 -6.42 -1.04
C GLY A 174 -0.27 -7.00 -1.53
N THR A 175 -1.08 -7.58 -0.63
CA THR A 175 -2.47 -7.95 -0.96
C THR A 175 -3.40 -6.75 -0.79
N SER A 176 -4.71 -6.98 -0.89
CA SER A 176 -5.73 -5.99 -0.56
C SER A 176 -6.09 -5.97 0.94
N SER A 177 -5.34 -6.66 1.79
CA SER A 177 -5.62 -6.70 3.23
C SER A 177 -4.76 -5.71 3.99
N LEU A 178 -5.37 -5.01 4.95
CA LEU A 178 -4.68 -4.28 6.01
C LEU A 178 -4.94 -4.99 7.34
N VAL A 179 -3.88 -5.21 8.11
CA VAL A 179 -3.91 -5.98 9.36
C VAL A 179 -3.50 -5.08 10.52
N TRP A 180 -4.40 -4.93 11.49
CA TRP A 180 -4.11 -4.28 12.77
C TRP A 180 -3.46 -5.27 13.70
N ARG A 181 -2.37 -4.85 14.33
CA ARG A 181 -1.54 -5.66 15.22
C ARG A 181 -1.37 -4.96 16.56
N ASP A 182 -1.46 -5.76 17.60
CA ASP A 182 -1.18 -5.34 18.96
C ASP A 182 0.31 -4.98 19.10
N PRO A 183 0.68 -3.79 19.58
CA PRO A 183 2.09 -3.40 19.64
C PRO A 183 2.92 -4.15 20.70
N ALA A 184 2.27 -4.75 21.71
CA ALA A 184 2.96 -5.48 22.77
C ALA A 184 3.24 -6.94 22.40
N THR A 185 2.41 -7.53 21.54
CA THR A 185 2.46 -8.97 21.20
C THR A 185 2.60 -9.24 19.71
N PHE A 186 2.39 -8.23 18.86
CA PHE A 186 2.29 -8.30 17.41
C PHE A 186 1.16 -9.20 16.87
N ALA A 187 0.26 -9.64 17.76
CA ALA A 187 -0.89 -10.47 17.43
C ALA A 187 -1.90 -9.71 16.58
N VAL A 188 -2.57 -10.42 15.66
CA VAL A 188 -3.63 -9.85 14.83
C VAL A 188 -4.83 -9.47 15.70
N GLN A 189 -5.24 -8.20 15.63
CA GLN A 189 -6.44 -7.69 16.28
C GLN A 189 -7.62 -7.61 15.32
N LYS A 190 -7.38 -7.16 14.10
CA LYS A 190 -8.40 -6.95 13.06
C LYS A 190 -7.75 -7.05 11.68
N THR A 191 -8.51 -7.52 10.69
CA THR A 191 -8.14 -7.43 9.27
C THR A 191 -9.27 -6.75 8.51
N ILE A 192 -8.92 -5.87 7.58
CA ILE A 192 -9.87 -5.24 6.64
C ILE A 192 -9.39 -5.47 5.21
N THR A 193 -10.34 -5.72 4.31
CA THR A 193 -10.09 -5.71 2.87
C THR A 193 -10.30 -4.30 2.31
N VAL A 194 -9.29 -3.76 1.65
CA VAL A 194 -9.35 -2.48 0.96
C VAL A 194 -10.07 -2.63 -0.37
N THR A 195 -11.07 -1.78 -0.63
CA THR A 195 -11.83 -1.80 -1.89
C THR A 195 -12.11 -0.40 -2.43
N ASP A 196 -12.17 -0.28 -3.75
CA ASP A 196 -12.71 0.89 -4.45
C ASP A 196 -14.00 0.45 -5.18
N HIS A 197 -15.15 0.98 -4.77
CA HIS A 197 -16.48 0.56 -5.25
C HIS A 197 -16.69 -0.96 -5.22
N GLY A 198 -16.25 -1.62 -4.14
CA GLY A 198 -16.37 -3.07 -3.96
C GLY A 198 -15.34 -3.90 -4.72
N THR A 199 -14.45 -3.27 -5.51
CA THR A 199 -13.34 -3.97 -6.17
C THR A 199 -12.11 -3.95 -5.26
N PRO A 200 -11.52 -5.10 -4.91
CA PRO A 200 -10.33 -5.15 -4.08
C PRO A 200 -9.15 -4.37 -4.69
N VAL A 201 -8.49 -3.57 -3.89
CA VAL A 201 -7.27 -2.83 -4.27
C VAL A 201 -6.06 -3.57 -3.71
N SER A 202 -5.28 -4.21 -4.58
CA SER A 202 -4.06 -4.94 -4.19
C SER A 202 -2.81 -4.08 -4.33
N GLN A 203 -1.64 -4.66 -4.07
CA GLN A 203 -0.33 -4.01 -4.14
C GLN A 203 -0.16 -2.84 -3.16
N LEU A 204 -0.90 -2.89 -2.05
CA LEU A 204 -0.73 -2.00 -0.91
C LEU A 204 0.70 -2.17 -0.37
N ASN A 205 1.50 -1.13 -0.50
CA ASN A 205 2.91 -1.13 -0.13
C ASN A 205 3.10 -0.25 1.11
N GLU A 206 4.00 0.73 1.05
CA GLU A 206 4.27 1.65 2.14
C GLU A 206 2.99 2.41 2.57
N LEU A 207 2.86 2.64 3.88
CA LEU A 207 1.66 3.18 4.53
C LEU A 207 2.00 4.41 5.35
N GLU A 208 1.07 5.36 5.40
CA GLU A 208 1.13 6.48 6.34
C GLU A 208 -0.24 6.88 6.88
N TRP A 209 -0.33 7.26 8.16
CA TRP A 209 -1.57 7.72 8.78
C TRP A 209 -1.68 9.23 8.63
N VAL A 210 -2.65 9.67 7.83
CA VAL A 210 -2.81 11.09 7.48
C VAL A 210 -4.22 11.53 7.80
N LYS A 211 -4.36 12.40 8.80
CA LYS A 211 -5.64 13.05 9.18
C LYS A 211 -6.81 12.07 9.39
N GLY A 212 -6.54 10.88 9.94
CA GLY A 212 -7.56 9.87 10.22
C GLY A 212 -7.79 8.87 9.07
N GLU A 213 -7.03 8.95 7.99
CA GLU A 213 -7.04 8.00 6.88
C GLU A 213 -5.73 7.21 6.84
N ILE A 214 -5.78 6.01 6.28
CA ILE A 214 -4.58 5.25 5.92
C ILE A 214 -4.27 5.59 4.47
N TRP A 215 -3.07 6.09 4.22
CA TRP A 215 -2.58 6.35 2.88
C TRP A 215 -1.62 5.24 2.49
N ALA A 216 -1.80 4.66 1.31
CA ALA A 216 -1.00 3.53 0.86
C ALA A 216 -0.44 3.78 -0.54
N ASN A 217 0.88 3.65 -0.70
CA ASN A 217 1.45 3.50 -2.04
C ASN A 217 0.90 2.23 -2.69
N ILE A 218 0.58 2.32 -3.99
CA ILE A 218 0.29 1.13 -4.81
C ILE A 218 1.55 0.79 -5.60
N TRP A 219 2.15 -0.37 -5.31
CA TRP A 219 3.41 -0.79 -5.92
C TRP A 219 3.34 -0.81 -7.46
N GLN A 220 4.45 -0.49 -8.13
CA GLN A 220 4.53 -0.34 -9.60
C GLN A 220 3.57 0.70 -10.22
N SER A 221 3.04 1.62 -9.41
CA SER A 221 2.25 2.75 -9.89
C SER A 221 2.76 4.08 -9.31
N GLU A 222 2.23 5.19 -9.83
CA GLU A 222 2.42 6.53 -9.28
C GLU A 222 1.15 6.98 -8.53
N GLN A 223 0.44 6.04 -7.89
CA GLN A 223 -0.81 6.31 -7.15
C GLN A 223 -0.66 6.03 -5.65
N ILE A 224 -1.32 6.87 -4.85
CA ILE A 224 -1.56 6.63 -3.42
C ILE A 224 -3.07 6.51 -3.20
N ALA A 225 -3.49 5.42 -2.56
CA ALA A 225 -4.86 5.24 -2.10
C ALA A 225 -5.05 5.93 -0.75
N ARG A 226 -6.12 6.72 -0.60
CA ARG A 226 -6.61 7.22 0.70
C ARG A 226 -7.72 6.28 1.15
N ILE A 227 -7.57 5.66 2.31
CA ILE A 227 -8.38 4.54 2.75
C ILE A 227 -9.03 4.90 4.09
N ASP A 228 -10.35 4.74 4.16
CA ASP A 228 -11.09 4.83 5.42
C ASP A 228 -10.75 3.61 6.30
N PRO A 229 -10.13 3.81 7.49
CA PRO A 229 -9.74 2.71 8.38
C PRO A 229 -10.92 1.97 9.02
N ALA A 230 -12.12 2.57 9.03
CA ALA A 230 -13.31 1.92 9.58
C ALA A 230 -13.84 0.86 8.60
N THR A 231 -13.89 1.19 7.31
CA THR A 231 -14.58 0.40 6.27
C THR A 231 -13.65 -0.32 5.30
N GLY A 232 -12.42 0.17 5.09
CA GLY A 232 -11.53 -0.26 4.01
C GLY A 232 -11.85 0.36 2.66
N ASN A 233 -12.85 1.24 2.57
CA ASN A 233 -13.19 1.88 1.31
C ASN A 233 -12.14 2.94 0.95
N VAL A 234 -11.74 2.98 -0.31
CA VAL A 234 -10.93 4.08 -0.85
C VAL A 234 -11.80 5.34 -0.91
N THR A 235 -11.39 6.38 -0.17
CA THR A 235 -12.05 7.69 -0.11
C THR A 235 -11.48 8.67 -1.13
N GLY A 236 -10.30 8.38 -1.68
CA GLY A 236 -9.66 9.19 -2.70
C GLY A 236 -8.42 8.54 -3.29
N TRP A 237 -8.08 8.96 -4.50
CA TRP A 237 -6.85 8.58 -5.18
C TRP A 237 -5.96 9.80 -5.36
N ILE A 238 -4.70 9.70 -5.00
CA ILE A 238 -3.70 10.74 -5.29
C ILE A 238 -2.89 10.25 -6.47
N ASP A 239 -2.92 11.01 -7.56
CA ASP A 239 -2.19 10.72 -8.80
C ASP A 239 -0.93 11.57 -8.83
N LEU A 240 0.21 10.92 -8.58
CA LEU A 240 1.55 11.50 -8.57
C LEU A 240 2.28 11.28 -9.90
N LYS A 241 1.55 11.00 -10.98
CA LYS A 241 2.16 10.75 -12.28
C LYS A 241 3.10 11.88 -12.70
N GLY A 242 4.34 11.51 -13.01
CA GLY A 242 5.38 12.45 -13.44
C GLY A 242 6.04 13.26 -12.32
N ILE A 243 5.81 12.91 -11.05
CA ILE A 243 6.48 13.57 -9.91
C ILE A 243 8.00 13.42 -9.97
N LEU A 244 8.52 12.26 -10.40
CA LEU A 244 9.94 12.08 -10.70
C LEU A 244 10.19 12.35 -12.19
N PRO A 245 10.94 13.42 -12.53
CA PRO A 245 11.33 13.72 -13.90
C PRO A 245 12.09 12.57 -14.55
N SER A 246 11.91 12.36 -15.85
CA SER A 246 12.57 11.28 -16.58
C SER A 246 14.10 11.34 -16.55
N ILE A 247 14.67 12.55 -16.40
CA ILE A 247 16.12 12.75 -16.30
C ILE A 247 16.69 12.23 -14.98
N ASP A 248 15.87 12.14 -13.93
CA ASP A 248 16.27 11.67 -12.60
C ASP A 248 16.01 10.16 -12.41
N ARG A 249 15.44 9.48 -13.42
CA ARG A 249 15.22 8.04 -13.40
C ARG A 249 16.51 7.29 -13.73
N THR A 250 16.88 6.35 -12.87
CA THR A 250 18.12 5.57 -12.99
C THR A 250 17.88 4.13 -13.43
N GLY A 251 16.63 3.67 -13.54
CA GLY A 251 16.32 2.31 -13.93
C GLY A 251 14.83 2.01 -14.03
N SER A 252 14.45 0.77 -13.74
CA SER A 252 13.06 0.32 -13.62
C SER A 252 12.65 0.03 -12.17
N GLU A 253 13.62 -0.05 -11.26
CA GLU A 253 13.42 -0.33 -9.84
C GLU A 253 13.22 0.96 -9.02
N ASP A 254 13.29 2.12 -9.67
CA ASP A 254 13.09 3.44 -9.11
C ASP A 254 11.60 3.81 -8.99
N VAL A 255 10.81 2.89 -8.42
CA VAL A 255 9.38 3.08 -8.22
C VAL A 255 9.09 3.95 -6.99
N MET A 256 7.99 4.70 -7.06
CA MET A 256 7.47 5.48 -5.94
C MET A 256 7.16 4.57 -4.75
N ASN A 257 7.69 4.93 -3.57
CA ASN A 257 7.47 4.23 -2.32
C ASN A 257 8.04 5.07 -1.15
N GLY A 258 7.23 5.31 -0.12
CA GLY A 258 7.58 6.16 1.03
C GLY A 258 6.71 7.41 1.10
N ILE A 259 5.90 7.49 2.16
CA ILE A 259 5.02 8.60 2.49
C ILE A 259 5.30 8.97 3.94
N ALA A 260 5.49 10.26 4.24
CA ALA A 260 5.63 10.70 5.62
C ALA A 260 4.84 11.99 5.86
N TYR A 261 4.24 12.13 7.03
CA TYR A 261 3.34 13.23 7.35
C TYR A 261 3.76 13.98 8.63
N ASP A 262 4.06 15.27 8.48
CA ASP A 262 4.25 16.20 9.60
C ASP A 262 2.92 16.80 10.02
N ALA A 263 2.23 16.13 10.95
CA ALA A 263 0.96 16.61 11.50
C ALA A 263 1.05 17.98 12.19
N THR A 264 2.24 18.39 12.66
CA THR A 264 2.41 19.68 13.36
C THR A 264 2.36 20.86 12.39
N ARG A 265 2.87 20.68 11.17
CA ARG A 265 2.95 21.72 10.14
C ARG A 265 2.09 21.45 8.92
N ASP A 266 1.34 20.36 8.94
CA ASP A 266 0.54 19.88 7.82
C ASP A 266 1.36 19.69 6.53
N ARG A 267 2.52 19.03 6.64
CA ARG A 267 3.41 18.79 5.48
C ARG A 267 3.39 17.31 5.11
N LEU A 268 3.33 17.05 3.82
CA LEU A 268 3.32 15.71 3.25
C LEU A 268 4.57 15.51 2.41
N PHE A 269 5.31 14.45 2.71
CA PHE A 269 6.54 14.08 2.02
C PHE A 269 6.34 12.77 1.26
N VAL A 270 6.87 12.71 0.05
CA VAL A 270 6.89 11.50 -0.77
C VAL A 270 8.26 11.32 -1.42
N THR A 271 8.67 10.07 -1.58
CA THR A 271 9.92 9.69 -2.24
C THR A 271 9.74 8.37 -3.02
N GLY A 272 10.84 7.76 -3.43
CA GLY A 272 10.84 6.44 -4.02
C GLY A 272 12.17 5.73 -3.84
N LYS A 273 12.16 4.46 -4.25
CA LYS A 273 13.33 3.60 -4.24
C LYS A 273 14.36 4.21 -5.18
N LEU A 274 15.59 4.40 -4.71
CA LEU A 274 16.72 4.93 -5.47
C LEU A 274 16.50 6.37 -6.00
N TRP A 275 15.48 7.08 -5.53
CA TRP A 275 15.25 8.47 -5.95
C TRP A 275 16.32 9.37 -5.34
N SER A 276 16.86 10.29 -6.14
CA SER A 276 17.80 11.31 -5.64
C SER A 276 17.10 12.48 -4.92
N LYS A 277 15.77 12.43 -4.85
CA LYS A 277 14.89 13.50 -4.34
C LYS A 277 13.78 12.94 -3.45
N LEU A 278 13.52 13.68 -2.38
CA LEU A 278 12.28 13.62 -1.59
C LEU A 278 11.50 14.92 -1.85
N TYR A 279 10.19 14.81 -2.02
CA TYR A 279 9.33 15.94 -2.37
C TYR A 279 8.35 16.24 -1.24
N GLU A 280 8.26 17.50 -0.84
CA GLU A 280 7.12 18.02 -0.10
C GLU A 280 6.04 18.45 -1.09
N ILE A 281 4.82 17.96 -0.90
CA ILE A 281 3.71 18.18 -1.83
C ILE A 281 2.47 18.69 -1.12
N THR A 282 1.65 19.45 -1.85
CA THR A 282 0.27 19.77 -1.48
C THR A 282 -0.69 19.11 -2.45
N LEU A 283 -1.91 18.82 -2.00
CA LEU A 283 -2.92 18.16 -2.83
C LEU A 283 -4.00 19.12 -3.30
N LYS A 284 -4.45 18.91 -4.54
CA LYS A 284 -5.59 19.60 -5.12
C LYS A 284 -6.54 18.58 -5.72
N GLN A 285 -7.79 18.59 -5.29
CA GLN A 285 -8.80 17.73 -5.90
C GLN A 285 -9.00 18.12 -7.37
N ARG A 286 -9.02 17.14 -8.27
CA ARG A 286 -9.39 17.35 -9.66
C ARG A 286 -10.88 17.67 -9.74
N SER A 287 -11.22 18.72 -10.47
CA SER A 287 -12.59 19.12 -10.82
C SER A 287 -13.28 18.09 -11.69
#